data_AF-A0A0D6LLG6-F1
#
_entry.id   AF-A0A0D6LLG6-F1
#
_cell.length_a   1.000
_cell.length_b   1.000
_cell.length_c   1.000
_cell.angle_alpha   90.00
_cell.angle_beta   90.00
_cell.angle_gamma   90.00
#
_symmetry.space_group_name_H-M   'P 1'
#
loop_
_entity.id
_entity.type
_entity.pdbx_description
1 polymer ?
#
loop_
_entity_poly.entity_id
_entity_poly.type
_entity_poly.pdbx_seq_one_letter_code
_entity_poly.pdbx_strand_id
1 'polypeptide(L)'
;MLNRSGKLLHVSDNASEYLGHSIEEIMCQGDSIFDLVDPRDHPTVQTELNSGPQTTTSFPEERVFLCRLNLARTAKRQLQYHKFVLLQGRYIHPAEYFQSLANTPDAAQPIFAAYCQPVINPENAETLSSGNTDVFTSQHYLDMTFKEVDHM
;
A
#
# COMPACT_ATOMS: atom_id res chain seq x y z
N MET A 1 -5.13 -8.04 -0.04
CA MET A 1 -5.66 -8.46 1.28
C MET A 1 -4.61 -9.28 1.99
N LEU A 2 -4.41 -9.03 3.29
CA LEU A 2 -3.42 -9.74 4.11
C LEU A 2 -3.86 -9.88 5.56
N ASN A 3 -3.30 -10.84 6.28
CA ASN A 3 -3.52 -10.99 7.72
C ASN A 3 -2.54 -10.11 8.54
N ARG A 4 -2.66 -10.16 9.87
CA ARG A 4 -1.79 -9.40 10.79
C ARG A 4 -0.31 -9.79 10.76
N SER A 5 0.01 -11.01 10.35
CA SER A 5 1.40 -11.46 10.20
C SER A 5 2.04 -10.99 8.90
N GLY A 6 1.30 -10.27 8.05
CA GLY A 6 1.76 -9.84 6.74
C GLY A 6 1.53 -10.87 5.64
N LYS A 7 0.93 -12.03 5.92
CA LYS A 7 0.66 -13.05 4.90
C LYS A 7 -0.41 -12.56 3.93
N LEU A 8 -0.08 -12.58 2.64
CA LEU A 8 -0.96 -12.26 1.53
C LEU A 8 -2.03 -13.35 1.38
N LEU A 9 -3.28 -12.91 1.34
CA LEU A 9 -4.45 -13.79 1.13
C LEU A 9 -5.04 -13.59 -0.26
N HIS A 10 -4.89 -12.40 -0.82
CA HIS A 10 -5.34 -12.06 -2.16
C HIS A 10 -4.58 -10.84 -2.68
N VAL A 11 -4.20 -10.88 -3.95
CA VAL A 11 -3.62 -9.77 -4.72
C VAL A 11 -4.39 -9.69 -6.04
N SER A 12 -4.70 -8.49 -6.51
CA SER A 12 -5.39 -8.26 -7.78
C SER A 12 -4.45 -8.45 -8.96
N ASP A 13 -4.98 -8.92 -10.10
CA ASP A 13 -4.17 -9.26 -11.29
C ASP A 13 -3.33 -8.09 -11.82
N ASN A 14 -3.86 -6.87 -11.71
CA ASN A 14 -3.18 -5.65 -12.15
C ASN A 14 -1.91 -5.33 -11.34
N ALA A 15 -1.70 -5.93 -10.16
CA ALA A 15 -0.49 -5.71 -9.36
C ALA A 15 0.80 -6.03 -10.15
N SER A 16 0.71 -7.01 -11.07
CA SER A 16 1.81 -7.39 -11.96
C SER A 16 2.26 -6.26 -12.87
N GLU A 17 1.36 -5.39 -13.31
CA GLU A 17 1.68 -4.22 -14.14
C GLU A 17 2.47 -3.16 -13.36
N TYR A 18 2.21 -3.03 -12.06
CA TYR A 18 2.85 -2.04 -11.20
C TYR A 18 4.19 -2.50 -10.66
N LEU A 19 4.29 -3.76 -10.26
CA LEU A 19 5.44 -4.35 -9.57
C LEU A 19 6.36 -5.14 -10.50
N GLY A 20 5.84 -5.65 -11.62
CA GLY A 20 6.58 -6.49 -12.57
C GLY A 20 6.75 -7.94 -12.14
N HIS A 21 6.22 -8.32 -10.98
CA HIS A 21 6.15 -9.71 -10.51
C HIS A 21 4.86 -10.36 -11.01
N SER A 22 4.91 -11.65 -11.36
CA SER A 22 3.67 -12.37 -11.66
C SER A 22 2.87 -12.61 -10.37
N ILE A 23 1.55 -12.81 -10.49
CA ILE A 23 0.71 -13.10 -9.32
C ILE A 23 1.13 -14.42 -8.66
N GLU A 24 1.58 -15.39 -9.45
CA GLU A 24 2.11 -16.66 -8.95
C GLU A 24 3.42 -16.48 -8.17
N GLU A 25 4.33 -15.62 -8.64
CA GLU A 25 5.55 -15.29 -7.89
C GLU A 25 5.20 -14.65 -6.54
N ILE A 26 4.29 -13.68 -6.55
CA ILE A 26 3.84 -12.99 -5.33
C ILE A 26 3.13 -13.96 -4.38
N MET A 27 2.17 -14.76 -4.86
CA MET A 27 1.30 -15.53 -3.98
C MET A 27 1.86 -16.92 -3.60
N CYS A 28 2.71 -17.53 -4.44
CA CYS A 28 3.19 -18.89 -4.23
C CYS A 28 4.65 -18.95 -3.74
N GLN A 29 5.47 -17.95 -4.05
CA GLN A 29 6.90 -17.95 -3.70
C GLN A 29 7.26 -16.92 -2.63
N GLY A 30 6.49 -15.83 -2.53
CA GLY A 30 6.67 -14.76 -1.54
C GLY A 30 5.34 -14.34 -0.91
N ASP A 31 4.69 -15.28 -0.22
CA ASP A 31 3.34 -15.11 0.33
C ASP A 31 3.25 -14.10 1.48
N SER A 32 4.30 -13.31 1.73
CA SER A 32 4.38 -12.25 2.71
C SER A 32 4.53 -10.88 2.05
N ILE A 33 3.79 -9.88 2.54
CA ILE A 33 3.97 -8.49 2.13
C ILE A 33 5.40 -7.99 2.37
N PHE A 34 6.11 -8.55 3.35
CA PHE A 34 7.48 -8.18 3.67
C PHE A 34 8.51 -8.64 2.63
N ASP A 35 8.16 -9.58 1.76
CA ASP A 35 9.00 -9.95 0.60
C ASP A 35 8.94 -8.86 -0.49
N LEU A 36 7.83 -8.12 -0.54
CA LEU A 36 7.62 -7.02 -1.48
C LEU A 36 8.08 -5.68 -0.90
N VAL A 37 7.93 -5.46 0.40
CA VAL A 37 8.26 -4.18 1.04
C VAL A 37 9.77 -4.04 1.25
N ASP A 38 10.30 -2.84 1.02
CA ASP A 38 11.67 -2.50 1.36
C ASP A 38 11.95 -2.74 2.87
N PRO A 39 13.03 -3.44 3.25
CA PRO A 39 13.32 -3.76 4.66
C PRO A 39 13.29 -2.56 5.62
N ARG A 40 13.58 -1.36 5.12
CA ARG A 40 13.55 -0.12 5.91
C ARG A 40 12.15 0.25 6.40
N ASP A 41 11.11 -0.19 5.70
CA ASP A 41 9.72 0.11 6.02
C ASP A 41 9.01 -1.02 6.78
N HIS A 42 9.67 -2.18 6.96
CA HIS A 42 9.11 -3.32 7.70
C HIS A 42 8.57 -2.94 9.09
N PRO A 43 9.28 -2.18 9.95
CA PRO A 43 8.78 -1.82 11.27
C PRO A 43 7.49 -1.00 11.22
N THR A 44 7.38 -0.09 10.25
CA THR A 44 6.20 0.76 10.05
C THR A 44 5.01 -0.08 9.60
N VAL A 45 5.20 -0.92 8.57
CA VAL A 45 4.14 -1.80 8.06
C VAL A 45 3.67 -2.77 9.14
N GLN A 46 4.59 -3.35 9.91
CA GLN A 46 4.24 -4.24 11.02
C GLN A 46 3.45 -3.53 12.11
N THR A 47 3.82 -2.28 12.45
CA THR A 47 3.08 -1.46 13.41
C THR A 47 1.64 -1.23 12.93
N GLU A 48 1.46 -0.82 11.68
CA GLU A 48 0.13 -0.60 11.09
C GLU A 48 -0.71 -1.89 11.10
N LEU A 49 -0.12 -3.03 10.76
CA LEU A 49 -0.81 -4.32 10.77
C LEU A 49 -1.16 -4.82 12.18
N ASN A 50 -0.35 -4.47 13.19
CA ASN A 50 -0.58 -4.83 14.59
C ASN A 50 -1.65 -3.96 15.26
N SER A 51 -1.85 -2.72 14.80
CA SER A 51 -2.88 -1.81 15.32
C SER A 51 -4.27 -2.44 15.30
N GLY A 52 -4.55 -3.29 14.30
CA GLY A 52 -5.80 -4.05 14.24
C GLY A 52 -7.06 -3.16 14.05
N PRO A 53 -8.24 -3.78 14.07
CA PRO A 53 -9.50 -3.07 14.17
C PRO A 53 -9.62 -2.44 15.58
N GLN A 54 -9.93 -1.14 15.65
CA GLN A 54 -10.26 -0.50 16.92
C GLN A 54 -11.65 -0.96 17.39
N THR A 55 -11.77 -1.24 18.68
CA THR A 55 -13.00 -1.78 19.31
C THR A 55 -14.04 -0.69 19.62
N THR A 56 -13.72 0.58 19.41
CA THR A 56 -14.46 1.71 20.02
C THR A 56 -15.19 2.62 19.03
N THR A 57 -15.10 2.39 17.72
CA THR A 57 -15.72 3.27 16.72
C THR A 57 -16.86 2.56 15.99
N SER A 58 -18.00 3.24 15.85
CA SER A 58 -19.19 2.76 15.12
C SER A 58 -19.00 2.67 13.60
N PHE A 59 -17.82 3.03 13.09
CA PHE A 59 -17.46 3.02 11.67
C PHE A 59 -16.16 2.25 11.48
N PRO A 60 -16.01 1.50 10.37
CA PRO A 60 -14.76 0.86 10.03
C PRO A 60 -13.69 1.93 9.80
N GLU A 61 -12.67 1.93 10.66
CA GLU A 61 -11.60 2.91 10.61
C GLU A 61 -10.68 2.63 9.42
N GLU A 62 -10.54 3.63 8.57
CA GLU A 62 -9.63 3.58 7.43
C GLU A 62 -8.20 3.79 7.91
N ARG A 63 -7.29 2.92 7.46
CA ARG A 63 -5.85 2.99 7.69
C ARG A 63 -5.19 3.46 6.41
N VAL A 64 -4.31 4.43 6.54
CA VAL A 64 -3.55 5.01 5.44
C VAL A 64 -2.09 5.08 5.84
N PHE A 65 -1.22 4.44 5.08
CA PHE A 65 0.23 4.54 5.28
C PHE A 65 0.99 4.43 3.97
N LEU A 66 2.22 4.91 3.97
CA LEU A 66 3.15 4.83 2.85
C LEU A 66 4.20 3.75 3.10
N CYS A 67 4.54 2.99 2.06
CA CYS A 67 5.74 2.16 2.08
C CYS A 67 6.37 2.07 0.69
N ARG A 68 7.61 1.57 0.64
CA ARG A 68 8.30 1.27 -0.61
C ARG A 68 8.08 -0.20 -0.97
N LEU A 69 7.56 -0.43 -2.17
CA LEU A 69 7.48 -1.77 -2.76
C LEU A 69 8.61 -1.96 -3.76
N ASN A 70 9.35 -3.06 -3.61
CA ASN A 70 10.41 -3.48 -4.51
C ASN A 70 9.80 -3.93 -5.85
N LEU A 71 10.48 -3.56 -6.94
CA LEU A 71 10.09 -3.97 -8.29
C LEU A 71 10.84 -5.22 -8.72
N ALA A 72 10.21 -6.00 -9.61
CA ALA A 72 10.84 -7.15 -10.22
C ALA A 72 12.10 -6.77 -10.99
N ARG A 73 13.08 -7.68 -11.02
CA ARG A 73 14.35 -7.43 -11.70
C ARG A 73 14.21 -7.23 -13.21
N THR A 74 13.13 -7.70 -13.82
CA THR A 74 12.82 -7.54 -15.24
C THR A 74 12.16 -6.18 -15.54
N ALA A 75 11.56 -5.52 -14.54
CA ALA A 75 10.95 -4.20 -14.66
C ALA A 75 11.95 -3.02 -14.59
N LYS A 76 13.26 -3.32 -14.54
CA LYS A 76 14.41 -2.42 -14.34
C LYS A 76 14.65 -1.32 -15.40
N ARG A 77 13.67 -0.96 -16.24
CA ARG A 77 13.81 0.22 -17.12
C ARG A 77 13.69 1.55 -16.36
N GLN A 78 13.25 1.54 -15.09
CA GLN A 78 13.20 2.73 -14.24
C GLN A 78 14.42 2.78 -13.30
N LEU A 79 14.96 4.00 -13.07
CA LEU A 79 16.20 4.26 -12.32
C LEU A 79 16.12 3.83 -10.84
N GLN A 80 14.92 3.65 -10.29
CA GLN A 80 14.69 3.29 -8.89
C GLN A 80 14.17 1.86 -8.75
N TYR A 81 14.73 1.11 -7.81
CA TYR A 81 14.39 -0.30 -7.53
C TYR A 81 13.11 -0.49 -6.72
N HIS A 82 12.44 0.61 -6.33
CA HIS A 82 11.22 0.60 -5.56
C HIS A 82 10.27 1.72 -5.99
N LYS A 83 8.98 1.56 -5.72
CA LYS A 83 7.96 2.62 -5.82
C LYS A 83 7.44 2.95 -4.43
N PHE A 84 7.22 4.24 -4.17
CA PHE A 84 6.41 4.66 -3.04
C PHE A 84 4.94 4.36 -3.35
N VAL A 85 4.29 3.65 -2.45
CA VAL A 85 2.90 3.22 -2.60
C VAL A 85 2.14 3.63 -1.36
N LEU A 86 0.99 4.28 -1.57
CA LEU A 86 0.00 4.56 -0.55
C LEU A 86 -0.90 3.34 -0.40
N LEU A 87 -0.92 2.78 0.80
CA LEU A 87 -1.84 1.71 1.17
C LEU A 87 -2.98 2.35 1.94
N GLN A 88 -4.19 2.20 1.41
CA GLN A 88 -5.41 2.68 2.03
C GLN A 88 -6.40 1.53 2.15
N GLY A 89 -6.84 1.26 3.37
CA GLY A 89 -7.61 0.05 3.64
C GLY A 89 -8.27 0.02 4.99
N ARG A 90 -8.88 -1.12 5.32
CA ARG A 90 -9.58 -1.33 6.58
C ARG A 90 -9.50 -2.79 7.00
N TYR A 91 -9.72 -3.03 8.28
CA TYR A 91 -9.90 -4.37 8.79
C TYR A 91 -11.32 -4.87 8.53
N ILE A 92 -11.42 -6.09 8.03
CA ILE A 92 -12.66 -6.79 7.75
C ILE A 92 -12.69 -8.06 8.58
N HIS A 93 -13.83 -8.33 9.20
CA HIS A 93 -14.10 -9.62 9.84
C HIS A 93 -14.68 -10.58 8.80
N PRO A 94 -14.02 -11.72 8.53
CA PRO A 94 -14.55 -12.75 7.62
C PRO A 94 -15.93 -13.26 8.06
N ALA A 95 -16.74 -13.80 7.16
CA ALA A 95 -18.04 -14.36 7.54
C ALA A 95 -17.91 -15.49 8.57
N GLU A 96 -16.81 -16.25 8.54
CA GLU A 96 -16.53 -17.29 9.54
C GLU A 96 -16.28 -16.70 10.93
N TYR A 97 -15.91 -15.41 11.06
CA TYR A 97 -15.78 -14.72 12.35
C TYR A 97 -17.10 -14.77 13.13
N PHE A 98 -18.21 -14.43 12.48
CA PHE A 98 -19.53 -14.42 13.10
C PHE A 98 -20.02 -15.84 13.44
N GLN A 99 -19.59 -16.84 12.69
CA GLN A 99 -19.90 -18.25 12.97
C GLN A 99 -19.02 -18.82 14.10
N SER A 100 -17.76 -18.39 14.20
CA SER A 100 -16.77 -18.85 15.20
C SER A 100 -17.01 -18.28 16.59
N LEU A 101 -17.65 -17.10 16.71
CA LEU A 101 -18.12 -16.54 18.00
C LEU A 101 -19.00 -17.52 18.79
N ALA A 102 -19.67 -18.46 18.09
CA ALA A 102 -20.50 -19.47 18.72
C ALA A 102 -19.72 -20.70 19.26
N ASN A 103 -18.50 -20.98 18.77
CA ASN A 103 -17.83 -22.26 19.04
C ASN A 103 -16.34 -22.17 19.44
N THR A 104 -15.56 -21.19 18.95
CA THR A 104 -14.16 -20.93 19.37
C THR A 104 -13.70 -19.53 18.91
N PRO A 105 -13.42 -18.58 19.83
CA PRO A 105 -13.07 -17.19 19.49
C PRO A 105 -11.69 -16.99 18.84
N ASP A 106 -10.82 -18.00 18.85
CA ASP A 106 -9.43 -17.89 18.35
C ASP A 106 -9.29 -18.14 16.83
N ALA A 107 -10.38 -18.51 16.14
CA ALA A 107 -10.32 -19.07 14.79
C ALA A 107 -10.39 -18.05 13.64
N ALA A 108 -10.80 -16.80 13.89
CA ALA A 108 -11.02 -15.82 12.82
C ALA A 108 -10.29 -14.49 13.10
N GLN A 109 -9.03 -14.41 12.69
CA GLN A 109 -8.26 -13.17 12.76
C GLN A 109 -8.78 -12.16 11.72
N PRO A 110 -8.88 -10.86 12.07
CA PRO A 110 -9.31 -9.84 11.11
C PRO A 110 -8.29 -9.71 9.97
N ILE A 111 -8.81 -9.48 8.78
CA ILE A 111 -8.02 -9.33 7.55
C ILE A 111 -7.92 -7.85 7.21
N PHE A 112 -6.73 -7.39 6.83
CA PHE A 112 -6.54 -6.07 6.27
C PHE A 112 -6.77 -6.10 4.75
N ALA A 113 -7.82 -5.41 4.30
CA ALA A 113 -8.11 -5.23 2.89
C ALA A 113 -7.78 -3.79 2.51
N ALA A 114 -6.90 -3.62 1.53
CA ALA A 114 -6.41 -2.32 1.11
C ALA A 114 -6.32 -2.26 -0.41
N TYR A 115 -6.50 -1.05 -0.95
CA TYR A 115 -6.05 -0.69 -2.28
C TYR A 115 -4.69 0.00 -2.18
N CYS A 116 -3.92 -0.10 -3.26
CA CYS A 116 -2.55 0.40 -3.33
C CYS A 116 -2.45 1.39 -4.49
N GLN A 117 -1.98 2.61 -4.22
CA GLN A 117 -1.80 3.65 -5.23
C GLN A 117 -0.33 4.08 -5.30
N PRO A 118 0.35 3.95 -6.45
CA PRO A 118 1.69 4.53 -6.63
C PRO A 118 1.65 6.04 -6.43
N VAL A 119 2.60 6.58 -5.68
CA VAL A 119 2.72 8.02 -5.43
C VAL A 119 3.44 8.69 -6.61
N ILE A 120 3.06 9.94 -6.89
CA ILE A 120 3.72 10.79 -7.86
C ILE A 120 5.14 11.08 -7.36
N ASN A 121 6.12 10.77 -8.20
CA ASN A 121 7.52 11.09 -7.98
C ASN A 121 7.91 12.27 -8.89
N PRO A 122 8.95 13.05 -8.55
CA PRO A 122 9.40 14.14 -9.40
C PRO A 122 9.64 13.73 -10.86
N GLU A 123 10.13 12.51 -11.08
CA GLU A 123 10.41 11.95 -12.41
C GLU A 123 9.15 11.69 -13.27
N ASN A 124 7.97 11.49 -12.66
CA ASN A 124 6.71 11.28 -13.39
C ASN A 124 5.72 12.45 -13.26
N ALA A 125 5.97 13.39 -12.34
CA ALA A 125 5.14 14.56 -12.10
C ALA A 125 5.00 15.43 -13.36
N GLU A 126 6.12 15.74 -14.03
CA GLU A 126 6.12 16.55 -15.25
C GLU A 126 5.32 15.90 -16.40
N THR A 127 5.38 14.57 -16.49
CA THR A 127 4.61 13.83 -17.51
C THR A 127 3.10 13.87 -17.23
N LEU A 128 2.71 13.89 -15.96
CA LEU A 128 1.31 13.93 -15.54
C LEU A 128 0.71 15.35 -15.65
N SER A 129 1.52 16.40 -15.47
CA SER A 129 1.08 17.79 -15.57
C SER A 129 1.16 18.37 -16.99
N SER A 130 2.03 17.84 -17.86
CA SER A 130 2.23 18.34 -19.22
C SER A 130 0.93 18.37 -20.03
N GLY A 131 0.43 19.58 -20.32
CA GLY A 131 -0.77 19.81 -21.13
C GLY A 131 -2.09 19.72 -20.36
N ASN A 132 -2.05 19.54 -19.04
CA ASN A 132 -3.24 19.53 -18.18
C ASN A 132 -3.45 20.92 -17.56
N THR A 133 -4.49 21.64 -17.99
CA THR A 133 -4.80 23.00 -17.51
C THR A 133 -5.46 23.02 -16.12
N ASP A 134 -5.90 21.87 -15.60
CA ASP A 134 -6.50 21.76 -14.27
C ASP A 134 -5.46 21.45 -13.18
N VAL A 135 -4.18 21.49 -13.53
CA VAL A 135 -3.05 21.19 -12.63
C VAL A 135 -2.08 22.38 -12.64
N PHE A 136 -1.57 22.73 -11.47
CA PHE A 136 -0.48 23.69 -11.30
C PHE A 136 0.67 23.04 -10.52
N THR A 137 1.89 23.53 -10.71
CA THR A 137 3.07 23.09 -9.96
C THR A 137 3.53 24.19 -9.02
N SER A 138 3.96 23.81 -7.82
CA SER A 138 4.67 24.68 -6.90
C SER A 138 5.94 24.01 -6.38
N GLN A 139 7.02 24.77 -6.30
CA GLN A 139 8.27 24.36 -5.69
C GLN A 139 8.39 24.98 -4.31
N HIS A 140 8.78 24.16 -3.34
CA HIS A 140 8.94 24.57 -1.95
C HIS A 140 10.33 24.20 -1.43
N TYR A 141 10.79 24.93 -0.42
CA TYR A 141 11.87 24.47 0.45
C TYR A 141 11.38 23.30 1.33
N LEU A 142 12.29 22.62 2.03
CA LEU A 142 11.95 21.46 2.88
C LEU A 142 11.04 21.81 4.07
N ASP A 143 10.98 23.09 4.44
CA ASP A 143 10.08 23.63 5.47
C ASP A 143 8.69 24.00 4.89
N MET A 144 8.41 23.62 3.64
CA MET A 144 7.20 23.95 2.88
C MET A 144 7.06 25.44 2.52
N THR A 145 8.07 26.28 2.75
CA THR A 145 8.04 27.66 2.29
C THR A 145 8.09 27.72 0.76
N PHE A 146 7.21 28.53 0.15
CA PHE A 146 7.16 28.68 -1.31
C PHE A 146 8.47 29.24 -1.87
N LYS A 147 8.95 28.61 -2.93
CA LYS A 147 10.07 29.10 -3.73
C LYS A 147 9.59 29.60 -5.10
N GLU A 148 8.73 28.84 -5.76
CA GLU A 148 8.18 29.15 -7.08
C GLU A 148 6.79 28.51 -7.24
N VAL A 149 5.93 29.11 -8.05
CA VAL A 149 4.60 28.58 -8.41
C VAL A 149 4.36 28.94 -9.87
N ASP A 150 3.82 27.99 -10.65
CA ASP A 150 3.43 28.25 -12.04
C ASP A 150 2.43 29.42 -12.11
N HIS A 151 2.59 30.29 -13.10
CA HIS A 151 1.63 31.35 -13.39
C HIS A 151 0.41 30.72 -14.08
N MET A 152 -0.73 30.63 -13.38
CA MET A 152 -2.02 30.26 -13.97
C MET A 152 -2.48 31.27 -15.02
#